data_AF-A0A921ILY4-F1
#
_entry.id   AF-A0A921ILY4-F1
#
_cell.length_a   1.000
_cell.length_b   1.000
_cell.length_c   1.000
_cell.angle_alpha   90.00
_cell.angle_beta   90.00
_cell.angle_gamma   90.00
#
_symmetry.space_group_name_H-M   'P 1'
#
loop_
_entity.id
_entity.type
_entity.pdbx_description
1 polymer ?
#
loop_
_entity_poly.entity_id
_entity_poly.type
_entity_poly.pdbx_seq_one_letter_code
_entity_poly.pdbx_strand_id
1 'polypeptide(L)' 'MVPALEAILAKSKNLVFFGGAGVSTESGIPDFRSVDGLYHQ' A
#
# COMPACT_ATOMS: atom_id res chain seq x y z
N MET A 1 -9.02 -8.45 10.53
CA MET A 1 -8.93 -7.16 11.25
C MET A 1 -7.67 -7.21 12.11
N VAL A 2 -6.82 -6.18 12.07
CA VAL A 2 -5.52 -6.13 12.77
C VAL A 2 -5.72 -5.22 13.99
N PRO A 3 -5.92 -5.75 15.21
CA PRO A 3 -6.39 -4.96 16.35
C PRO A 3 -5.47 -3.79 16.72
N ALA A 4 -4.16 -3.97 16.55
CA ALA A 4 -3.18 -2.91 16.79
C ALA A 4 -3.33 -1.73 15.82
N LEU A 5 -3.61 -2.01 14.54
CA LEU A 5 -3.83 -0.98 13.52
C LEU A 5 -5.12 -0.22 13.83
N GLU A 6 -6.20 -0.92 14.14
CA GLU A 6 -7.49 -0.30 14.50
C GLU A 6 -7.37 0.67 15.67
N ALA A 7 -6.61 0.31 16.70
CA ALA A 7 -6.35 1.19 17.83
C ALA A 7 -5.56 2.45 17.43
N ILE A 8 -4.61 2.34 16.49
CA ILE A 8 -3.84 3.48 15.96
C ILE A 8 -4.76 4.40 15.15
N LEU A 9 -5.60 3.84 14.27
CA LEU A 9 -6.57 4.59 13.47
C LEU A 9 -7.53 5.37 14.37
N ALA A 10 -8.13 4.69 15.36
CA ALA A 10 -9.13 5.29 16.24
C ALA A 10 -8.58 6.42 17.13
N LYS A 11 -7.29 6.39 17.48
CA LYS A 11 -6.64 7.40 18.35
C LYS A 11 -6.04 8.57 17.59
N SER A 12 -5.91 8.49 16.27
CA SER A 12 -5.23 9.50 15.45
C SER A 12 -6.16 10.67 15.12
N LYS A 13 -5.76 11.90 15.46
CA LYS A 13 -6.52 13.13 15.12
C LYS A 13 -6.25 13.64 13.72
N ASN A 14 -5.04 13.42 13.21
CA ASN A 14 -4.62 13.74 11.84
C ASN A 14 -3.81 12.55 11.33
N LEU A 15 -4.23 11.95 10.22
CA LEU A 15 -3.67 10.72 9.71
C LEU A 15 -3.34 10.87 8.22
N VAL A 16 -2.14 10.43 7.83
CA VAL A 16 -1.67 10.43 6.45
C VAL A 16 -1.13 9.05 6.12
N PHE A 17 -1.43 8.58 4.91
CA PHE A 17 -0.87 7.36 4.36
C PHE A 17 -0.04 7.67 3.12
N PHE A 18 1.08 6.98 2.99
CA PHE A 18 1.90 7.01 1.79
C PHE A 18 1.73 5.68 1.07
N GLY A 19 1.17 5.74 -0.13
CA GLY A 19 1.10 4.60 -1.04
C GLY A 19 2.30 4.56 -1.98
N GLY A 20 2.53 3.39 -2.59
CA GLY A 20 3.44 3.21 -3.72
C GLY A 20 2.71 2.56 -4.89
N ALA A 21 3.40 2.28 -6.00
CA ALA A 21 2.81 1.69 -7.20
C ALA A 21 2.08 0.36 -6.97
N GLY A 22 2.49 -0.40 -5.95
CA GLY A 22 1.82 -1.65 -5.55
C GLY A 22 0.35 -1.51 -5.20
N VAL A 23 -0.15 -0.32 -4.84
CA VAL A 23 -1.59 -0.11 -4.58
C VAL A 23 -2.44 -0.17 -5.85
N SER A 24 -1.82 -0.09 -7.03
CA SER A 24 -2.49 -0.08 -8.34
C SER A 24 -2.38 -1.41 -9.10
N THR A 25 -1.65 -2.40 -8.58
CA THR A 25 -1.44 -3.70 -9.26
C THR A 25 -2.74 -4.47 -9.44
N GLU A 26 -3.63 -4.41 -8.45
CA GLU A 26 -4.97 -5.02 -8.52
C GLU A 26 -5.89 -4.32 -9.56
N SER A 27 -5.49 -3.15 -10.06
CA SER A 27 -6.16 -2.48 -11.18
C SER A 27 -5.52 -2.79 -12.54
N GLY A 28 -4.58 -3.74 -12.59
CA GLY A 28 -3.84 -4.13 -13.79
C GLY A 28 -2.70 -3.20 -14.17
N ILE A 29 -2.31 -2.25 -13.29
CA ILE A 29 -1.16 -1.35 -13.53
C ILE A 29 0.07 -1.97 -12.87
N PRO A 30 1.12 -2.35 -13.62
CA PRO A 30 2.29 -2.99 -13.05
C PRO A 30 3.04 -2.05 -12.10
N ASP A 31 3.59 -2.61 -11.01
CA ASP A 31 4.55 -1.89 -10.19
C ASP A 31 5.95 -1.92 -10.81
N PHE A 32 6.92 -1.35 -10.09
CA PHE A 32 8.28 -1.23 -10.60
C PHE A 32 9.20 -2.40 -10.20
N ARG A 33 9.04 -2.97 -9.01
CA ARG A 33 10.11 -3.75 -8.34
C ARG A 33 9.73 -5.16 -7.92
N SER A 34 8.46 -5.55 -8.04
CA SER A 34 8.05 -6.93 -7.81
C SER A 34 8.65 -7.86 -8.87
N VAL A 35 8.47 -9.18 -8.69
CA VAL A 35 8.98 -10.21 -9.62
C VAL A 35 8.54 -9.93 -11.06
N ASP A 36 7.28 -9.55 -11.24
CA ASP A 36 6.70 -9.18 -12.55
C ASP A 36 6.71 -7.66 -12.83
N GLY A 37 7.44 -6.90 -12.01
CA GLY A 37 7.50 -5.45 -12.09
C GLY A 37 8.32 -4.95 -13.29
N LEU A 38 8.11 -3.69 -13.66
CA LEU A 38 8.70 -3.08 -14.87
C LEU A 38 10.23 -3.15 -14.94
N TYR A 39 10.94 -3.25 -13.83
CA TYR A 39 12.42 -3.31 -13.82
C TYR A 39 12.98 -4.74 -14.00
N HIS A 40 12.12 -5.75 -14.05
CA HIS A 40 12.48 -7.16 -14.27
C HIS A 40 11.96 -7.72 -15.61
N GLN A 41 11.40 -6.87 -16.48
CA GLN A 41 10.98 -7.23 -17.84
C GLN A 41 12.12 -7.16 -18.85
#